data_AF-A0AAV0MGA6-F1
#
_entry.id   AF-A0AAV0MGA6-F1
#
_cell.length_a   1.000
_cell.length_b   1.000
_cell.length_c   1.000
_cell.angle_alpha   90.00
_cell.angle_beta   90.00
_cell.angle_gamma   90.00
#
_symmetry.space_group_name_H-M   'P 1'
#
loop_
_entity.id
_entity.type
_entity.pdbx_description
1 polymer ?
#
loop_
_entity_poly.entity_id
_entity_poly.type
_entity_poly.pdbx_seq_one_letter_code
_entity_poly.pdbx_strand_id
1 'polypeptide(L)'
;MTFPSLFLAFFLLTSSFSPLAAGSSAAYPIIPGTVDTSVSAAPSDDLIPVRREVYDDGKLFDITHRYTSDMPVWESDDGLGQFLWLPKSMKNGSLANNSEMKLPTHTGTHVDAPGHVFDHYFDAGFDVDTLDLEVLNGPALLVDVPRDTNLTAEAMKSLNIPQGVRRVLFRTLNTDRKLMFKKQFDTSYVGFTKDGAQWLVDNTDIKFVGKLLGLNNTSIGP
;
A
#
# COMPACT_ATOMS: atom_id res chain seq x y z
N MET A 1 -39.10 0.64 -64.44
CA MET A 1 -39.24 1.28 -63.11
C MET A 1 -37.95 1.01 -62.35
N THR A 2 -37.07 1.99 -62.30
CA THR A 2 -35.73 1.93 -61.68
C THR A 2 -35.78 2.71 -60.36
N PHE A 3 -35.46 2.06 -59.24
CA PHE A 3 -35.34 2.71 -57.94
C PHE A 3 -34.00 3.47 -57.84
N PRO A 4 -33.95 4.70 -57.29
CA PRO A 4 -32.69 5.37 -57.02
C PRO A 4 -32.14 4.95 -55.65
N SER A 5 -30.84 4.67 -55.61
CA SER A 5 -30.08 4.40 -54.39
C SER A 5 -29.93 5.69 -53.56
N LEU A 6 -30.40 5.65 -52.31
CA LEU A 6 -30.20 6.73 -51.34
C LEU A 6 -28.83 6.52 -50.65
N PHE A 7 -27.86 7.38 -50.95
CA PHE A 7 -26.59 7.44 -50.22
C PHE A 7 -26.82 8.05 -48.83
N LEU A 8 -26.65 7.26 -47.77
CA LEU A 8 -26.68 7.72 -46.39
C LEU A 8 -25.26 8.17 -46.00
N ALA A 9 -25.03 9.48 -45.88
CA ALA A 9 -23.76 10.02 -45.38
C ALA A 9 -23.70 9.89 -43.85
N PHE A 10 -22.85 9.01 -43.34
CA PHE A 10 -22.52 8.90 -41.92
C PHE A 10 -21.51 10.00 -41.56
N PHE A 11 -21.94 11.02 -40.80
CA PHE A 11 -21.03 11.95 -40.15
C PHE A 11 -20.43 11.28 -38.91
N LEU A 12 -19.19 10.81 -39.02
CA LEU A 12 -18.37 10.42 -37.87
C LEU A 12 -17.87 11.69 -37.17
N LEU A 13 -18.50 12.05 -36.04
CA LEU A 13 -17.91 13.00 -35.10
C LEU A 13 -16.73 12.31 -34.42
N THR A 14 -15.51 12.62 -34.85
CA THR A 14 -14.30 12.26 -34.08
C THR A 14 -14.17 13.25 -32.93
N SER A 15 -14.59 12.84 -31.74
CA SER A 15 -14.28 13.54 -30.51
C SER A 15 -12.79 13.41 -30.21
N SER A 16 -12.05 14.49 -30.45
CA SER A 16 -10.64 14.63 -30.08
C SER A 16 -10.50 14.51 -28.56
N PHE A 17 -10.01 13.38 -28.08
CA PHE A 17 -9.55 13.26 -26.70
C PHE A 17 -8.19 13.95 -26.58
N SER A 18 -8.18 15.14 -25.98
CA SER A 18 -6.94 15.73 -25.47
C SER A 18 -6.62 15.08 -24.12
N PRO A 19 -5.42 14.50 -23.92
CA PRO A 19 -5.02 14.10 -22.58
C PRO A 19 -4.73 15.37 -21.78
N LEU A 20 -5.56 15.65 -20.78
CA LEU A 20 -5.17 16.62 -19.75
C LEU A 20 -4.06 15.98 -18.92
N ALA A 21 -2.84 16.49 -19.06
CA ALA A 21 -1.78 16.25 -18.09
C ALA A 21 -2.15 16.98 -16.79
N ALA A 22 -2.41 16.23 -15.72
CA ALA A 22 -2.64 16.77 -14.38
C ALA A 22 -1.29 17.06 -13.70
N GLY A 23 -1.23 18.17 -12.96
CA GLY A 23 -0.04 18.61 -12.22
C GLY A 23 -0.08 18.20 -10.75
N SER A 24 1.11 18.02 -10.17
CA SER A 24 1.34 17.77 -8.74
C SER A 24 0.62 18.81 -7.86
N SER A 25 -0.21 18.36 -6.91
CA SER A 25 -0.77 19.23 -5.87
C SER A 25 0.17 19.29 -4.67
N ALA A 26 0.32 20.46 -4.04
CA ALA A 26 1.08 20.62 -2.81
C ALA A 26 0.55 19.76 -1.64
N ALA A 27 -0.75 19.39 -1.67
CA ALA A 27 -1.37 18.54 -0.65
C ALA A 27 -1.13 17.04 -0.86
N TYR A 28 -0.83 16.63 -2.09
CA TYR A 28 -0.52 15.26 -2.47
C TYR A 28 0.61 15.29 -3.50
N PRO A 29 1.86 15.52 -3.06
CA PRO A 29 2.98 15.53 -3.98
C PRO A 29 3.01 14.19 -4.73
N ILE A 30 3.29 14.26 -6.03
CA ILE A 30 3.49 13.06 -6.84
C ILE A 30 4.57 12.22 -6.16
N ILE A 31 4.25 10.96 -5.83
CA ILE A 31 5.24 10.08 -5.25
C ILE A 31 6.21 9.68 -6.37
N PRO A 32 7.53 9.87 -6.20
CA PRO A 32 8.49 9.58 -7.26
C PRO A 32 8.40 8.13 -7.73
N GLY A 33 7.99 7.93 -9.00
CA GLY A 33 7.83 6.60 -9.60
C GLY A 33 6.39 6.08 -9.71
N THR A 34 5.38 6.84 -9.25
CA THR A 34 3.96 6.47 -9.45
C THR A 34 3.30 7.31 -10.54
N VAL A 35 2.37 6.71 -11.29
CA VAL A 35 1.47 7.44 -12.19
C VAL A 35 0.51 8.28 -11.34
N ASP A 36 0.29 9.54 -11.74
CA ASP A 36 -0.64 10.41 -11.03
C ASP A 36 -2.08 9.89 -11.18
N THR A 37 -2.68 9.53 -10.05
CA THR A 37 -4.07 9.05 -9.95
C THR A 37 -5.04 10.17 -9.57
N SER A 38 -4.57 11.42 -9.52
CA SER A 38 -5.42 12.57 -9.24
C SER A 38 -6.45 12.79 -10.36
N VAL A 39 -7.70 13.01 -9.97
CA VAL A 39 -8.77 13.35 -10.91
C VAL A 39 -8.62 14.83 -11.23
N SER A 40 -8.37 15.21 -12.49
CA SER A 40 -8.15 16.61 -12.88
C SER A 40 -9.27 17.53 -12.38
N ALA A 41 -8.92 18.45 -11.50
CA ALA A 41 -9.73 19.63 -11.22
C ALA A 41 -9.33 20.74 -12.20
N ALA A 42 -10.33 21.46 -12.74
CA ALA A 42 -10.13 22.69 -13.49
C ALA A 42 -9.42 23.75 -12.62
N PRO A 43 -8.75 24.76 -13.20
CA PRO A 43 -8.12 25.81 -12.41
C PRO A 43 -9.20 26.59 -11.66
N SER A 44 -9.24 26.39 -10.35
CA SER A 44 -10.05 27.16 -9.41
C SER A 44 -9.14 27.54 -8.26
N ASP A 45 -9.38 28.69 -7.62
CA ASP A 45 -8.73 29.14 -6.37
C ASP A 45 -8.21 27.95 -5.56
N ASP A 46 -6.88 27.80 -5.46
CA ASP A 46 -6.23 26.55 -5.08
C ASP A 46 -6.73 26.07 -3.71
N LEU A 47 -7.74 25.20 -3.70
CA LEU A 47 -8.24 24.52 -2.51
C LEU A 47 -7.21 23.46 -2.13
N ILE A 48 -6.23 23.86 -1.32
CA ILE A 48 -5.17 22.99 -0.83
C ILE A 48 -5.57 22.46 0.55
N PRO A 49 -5.79 21.15 0.72
CA PRO A 49 -6.00 20.54 2.02
C PRO A 49 -4.86 20.86 3.00
N VAL A 50 -5.21 21.31 4.20
CA VAL A 50 -4.25 21.47 5.30
C VAL A 50 -3.98 20.10 5.93
N ARG A 51 -2.75 19.59 5.82
CA ARG A 51 -2.30 18.37 6.49
C ARG A 51 -1.65 18.73 7.82
N ARG A 52 -2.14 18.16 8.93
CA ARG A 52 -1.54 18.33 10.27
C ARG A 52 -0.63 17.14 10.55
N GLU A 53 0.66 17.31 10.32
CA GLU A 53 1.70 16.29 10.54
C GLU A 53 2.39 16.46 11.90
N VAL A 54 1.59 16.72 12.94
CA VAL A 54 2.08 17.02 14.30
C VAL A 54 1.33 16.15 15.30
N TYR A 55 2.05 15.55 16.24
CA TYR A 55 1.52 14.81 17.38
C TYR A 55 2.31 15.21 18.62
N ASP A 56 1.61 15.79 19.60
CA ASP A 56 2.22 16.55 20.70
C ASP A 56 3.25 17.58 20.17
N ASP A 57 4.47 17.57 20.70
CA ASP A 57 5.58 18.41 20.23
C ASP A 57 6.40 17.76 19.10
N GLY A 58 5.95 16.60 18.59
CA GLY A 58 6.65 15.77 17.62
C GLY A 58 6.12 15.88 16.19
N LYS A 59 6.91 15.36 15.24
CA LYS A 59 6.52 15.23 13.83
C LYS A 59 5.85 13.87 13.58
N LEU A 60 4.71 13.88 12.90
CA LEU A 60 4.11 12.66 12.36
C LEU A 60 4.78 12.29 11.03
N PHE A 61 5.12 11.01 10.90
CA PHE A 61 5.63 10.43 9.67
C PHE A 61 4.60 9.43 9.16
N ASP A 62 4.05 9.70 7.98
CA ASP A 62 3.25 8.72 7.25
C ASP A 62 4.19 7.67 6.64
N ILE A 63 4.06 6.43 7.09
CA ILE A 63 4.81 5.27 6.59
C ILE A 63 3.92 4.34 5.73
N THR A 64 2.77 4.85 5.31
CA THR A 64 1.77 4.13 4.52
C THR A 64 2.05 4.30 3.03
N HIS A 65 1.95 3.22 2.26
CA HIS A 65 1.96 3.32 0.81
C HIS A 65 0.61 3.82 0.31
N ARG A 66 0.62 4.83 -0.56
CA ARG A 66 -0.58 5.24 -1.29
C ARG A 66 -1.04 4.10 -2.19
N TYR A 67 -2.33 3.79 -2.14
CA TYR A 67 -2.95 2.86 -3.10
C TYR A 67 -2.93 3.44 -4.51
N THR A 68 -2.43 2.64 -5.46
CA THR A 68 -2.41 2.95 -6.89
C THR A 68 -2.78 1.69 -7.66
N SER A 69 -3.32 1.85 -8.87
CA SER A 69 -3.64 0.70 -9.73
C SER A 69 -2.42 -0.12 -10.16
N ASP A 70 -1.23 0.48 -10.11
CA ASP A 70 0.03 -0.17 -10.45
C ASP A 70 0.80 -0.66 -9.22
N MET A 71 0.24 -0.60 -8.02
CA MET A 71 0.95 -1.18 -6.87
C MET A 71 0.99 -2.72 -7.00
N PRO A 72 2.07 -3.37 -6.53
CA PRO A 72 2.25 -4.79 -6.76
C PRO A 72 1.25 -5.61 -5.96
N VAL A 73 0.85 -6.76 -6.53
CA VAL A 73 -0.01 -7.76 -5.90
C VAL A 73 0.77 -9.06 -5.72
N TRP A 74 0.52 -9.79 -4.63
CA TRP A 74 1.20 -11.07 -4.34
C TRP A 74 1.24 -11.97 -5.57
N GLU A 75 2.44 -12.47 -5.90
CA GLU A 75 2.66 -13.43 -6.99
C GLU A 75 1.99 -13.04 -8.33
N SER A 76 1.89 -11.74 -8.58
CA SER A 76 1.29 -11.21 -9.80
C SER A 76 2.28 -10.34 -10.57
N ASP A 77 2.26 -10.51 -11.89
CA ASP A 77 2.89 -9.57 -12.82
C ASP A 77 2.02 -8.32 -13.06
N ASP A 78 0.75 -8.38 -12.65
CA ASP A 78 -0.18 -7.27 -12.73
C ASP A 78 -0.20 -6.46 -11.43
N GLY A 79 -0.53 -5.18 -11.58
CA GLY A 79 -0.80 -4.32 -10.44
C GLY A 79 -2.20 -4.55 -9.89
N LEU A 80 -2.53 -3.86 -8.81
CA LEU A 80 -3.85 -3.91 -8.15
C LEU A 80 -5.06 -3.70 -9.10
N GLY A 81 -4.87 -2.95 -10.20
CA GLY A 81 -5.93 -2.67 -11.15
C GLY A 81 -6.94 -1.64 -10.64
N GLN A 82 -8.18 -1.70 -11.12
CA GLN A 82 -9.24 -0.81 -10.65
C GLN A 82 -9.70 -1.24 -9.26
N PHE A 83 -9.30 -0.48 -8.24
CA PHE A 83 -9.69 -0.72 -6.84
C PHE A 83 -10.63 0.35 -6.28
N LEU A 84 -10.77 1.50 -6.95
CA LEU A 84 -11.57 2.65 -6.53
C LEU A 84 -12.30 3.21 -7.75
N TRP A 85 -13.61 3.46 -7.62
CA TRP A 85 -14.42 4.08 -8.66
C TRP A 85 -15.51 4.95 -8.05
N LEU A 86 -16.17 5.76 -8.89
CA LEU A 86 -17.15 6.76 -8.45
C LEU A 86 -18.53 6.48 -9.09
N PRO A 87 -19.35 5.59 -8.49
CA PRO A 87 -20.69 5.28 -9.00
C PRO A 87 -21.61 6.50 -9.11
N LYS A 88 -21.48 7.48 -8.19
CA LYS A 88 -22.25 8.74 -8.23
C LYS A 88 -21.31 9.92 -8.09
N SER A 89 -21.47 10.92 -8.96
CA SER A 89 -20.60 12.09 -9.00
C SER A 89 -21.40 13.39 -9.01
N MET A 90 -20.95 14.38 -8.25
CA MET A 90 -21.50 15.74 -8.31
C MET A 90 -21.33 16.36 -9.70
N LYS A 91 -20.22 16.02 -10.38
CA LYS A 91 -19.99 16.43 -11.78
C LYS A 91 -21.07 15.89 -12.72
N ASN A 92 -21.69 14.77 -12.37
CA ASN A 92 -22.78 14.14 -13.11
C ASN A 92 -24.16 14.41 -12.47
N GLY A 93 -24.30 15.47 -11.66
CA GLY A 93 -25.58 15.90 -11.09
C GLY A 93 -26.03 15.16 -9.82
N SER A 94 -25.17 14.33 -9.22
CA SER A 94 -25.47 13.73 -7.92
C SER A 94 -25.30 14.75 -6.78
N LEU A 95 -26.01 14.56 -5.66
CA LEU A 95 -25.89 15.45 -4.49
C LEU A 95 -24.52 15.35 -3.78
N ALA A 96 -23.80 14.26 -3.99
CA ALA A 96 -22.48 14.00 -3.41
C ALA A 96 -21.63 13.14 -4.36
N ASN A 97 -20.32 13.19 -4.18
CA ASN A 97 -19.40 12.21 -4.74
C ASN A 97 -19.47 10.95 -3.85
N ASN A 98 -19.96 9.85 -4.39
CA ASN A 98 -19.99 8.56 -3.72
C ASN A 98 -19.00 7.62 -4.40
N SER A 99 -18.01 7.17 -3.64
CA SER A 99 -16.95 6.27 -4.10
C SER A 99 -17.17 4.86 -3.58
N GLU A 100 -16.86 3.87 -4.42
CA GLU A 100 -16.80 2.46 -4.04
C GLU A 100 -15.35 1.97 -4.17
N MET A 101 -14.97 1.07 -3.26
CA MET A 101 -13.64 0.46 -3.26
C MET A 101 -13.71 -1.06 -3.11
N LYS A 102 -12.79 -1.75 -3.78
CA LYS A 102 -12.60 -3.20 -3.68
C LYS A 102 -11.12 -3.52 -3.81
N LEU A 103 -10.56 -4.19 -2.80
CA LEU A 103 -9.16 -4.63 -2.78
C LEU A 103 -9.01 -5.87 -1.90
N PRO A 104 -7.99 -6.72 -2.16
CA PRO A 104 -7.54 -7.72 -1.19
C PRO A 104 -7.12 -7.06 0.14
N THR A 105 -7.36 -7.73 1.27
CA THR A 105 -6.99 -7.23 2.61
C THR A 105 -5.49 -7.04 2.80
N HIS A 106 -4.69 -7.85 2.11
CA HIS A 106 -3.23 -7.79 2.14
C HIS A 106 -2.66 -6.79 1.12
N THR A 107 -3.39 -5.72 0.78
CA THR A 107 -2.91 -4.72 -0.18
C THR A 107 -2.15 -3.61 0.53
N GLY A 108 -0.93 -3.31 0.10
CA GLY A 108 -0.14 -2.18 0.57
C GLY A 108 0.35 -2.34 2.01
N THR A 109 0.44 -1.22 2.72
CA THR A 109 0.73 -1.23 4.16
C THR A 109 -0.50 -1.76 4.91
N HIS A 110 -0.36 -2.92 5.56
CA HIS A 110 -1.45 -3.60 6.26
C HIS A 110 -0.92 -4.36 7.50
N VAL A 111 -1.82 -5.03 8.23
CA VAL A 111 -1.51 -5.94 9.35
C VAL A 111 -2.22 -7.28 9.11
N ASP A 112 -1.58 -8.37 9.55
CA ASP A 112 -2.14 -9.71 9.45
C ASP A 112 -2.71 -10.19 10.78
N ALA A 113 -3.84 -10.89 10.71
CA ALA A 113 -4.44 -11.59 11.85
C ALA A 113 -4.10 -13.09 11.80
N PRO A 114 -4.10 -13.82 12.93
CA PRO A 114 -3.77 -15.24 12.95
C PRO A 114 -4.61 -16.11 12.01
N GLY A 115 -5.89 -15.79 11.83
CA GLY A 115 -6.79 -16.49 10.91
C GLY A 115 -6.35 -16.41 9.45
N HIS A 116 -5.43 -15.51 9.10
CA HIS A 116 -4.87 -15.44 7.76
C HIS A 116 -4.09 -16.70 7.35
N VAL A 117 -3.34 -17.30 8.28
CA VAL A 117 -2.40 -18.41 7.97
C VAL A 117 -2.77 -19.73 8.65
N PHE A 118 -3.70 -19.71 9.60
CA PHE A 118 -4.13 -20.90 10.35
C PHE A 118 -5.65 -21.09 10.27
N ASP A 119 -6.08 -22.14 9.59
CA ASP A 119 -7.50 -22.45 9.32
C ASP A 119 -8.36 -22.52 10.60
N HIS A 120 -7.86 -23.20 11.63
CA HIS A 120 -8.57 -23.28 12.92
C HIS A 120 -8.69 -21.94 13.66
N TYR A 121 -7.84 -20.94 13.36
CA TYR A 121 -7.98 -19.59 13.88
C TYR A 121 -8.97 -18.76 13.05
N PHE A 122 -9.05 -19.00 11.74
CA PHE A 122 -10.06 -18.41 10.88
C PHE A 122 -11.47 -18.81 11.35
N ASP A 123 -11.70 -20.11 11.53
CA ASP A 123 -12.99 -20.64 12.01
C ASP A 123 -13.37 -20.13 13.40
N ALA A 124 -12.36 -19.84 14.23
CA ALA A 124 -12.55 -19.30 15.58
C ALA A 124 -12.64 -17.77 15.63
N GLY A 125 -12.59 -17.07 14.49
CA GLY A 125 -12.76 -15.61 14.40
C GLY A 125 -11.57 -14.80 14.92
N PHE A 126 -10.35 -15.33 14.83
CA PHE A 126 -9.12 -14.56 15.15
C PHE A 126 -8.78 -13.61 14.00
N ASP A 127 -9.63 -12.60 13.84
CA ASP A 127 -9.57 -11.56 12.82
C ASP A 127 -8.93 -10.28 13.35
N VAL A 128 -8.78 -9.26 12.49
CA VAL A 128 -8.06 -8.01 12.82
C VAL A 128 -8.67 -7.23 13.98
N ASP A 129 -9.96 -7.41 14.26
CA ASP A 129 -10.67 -6.79 15.38
C ASP A 129 -10.38 -7.47 16.73
N THR A 130 -9.75 -8.65 16.73
CA THR A 130 -9.27 -9.35 17.92
C THR A 130 -7.85 -8.96 18.33
N LEU A 131 -7.14 -8.19 17.50
CA LEU A 131 -5.76 -7.79 17.77
C LEU A 131 -5.69 -6.80 18.95
N ASP A 132 -4.72 -7.02 19.83
CA ASP A 132 -4.47 -6.15 20.97
C ASP A 132 -3.99 -4.76 20.52
N LEU A 133 -4.80 -3.74 20.77
CA LEU A 133 -4.45 -2.35 20.46
C LEU A 133 -3.23 -1.86 21.25
N GLU A 134 -2.99 -2.40 22.44
CA GLU A 134 -1.77 -2.13 23.21
C GLU A 134 -0.54 -2.78 22.60
N VAL A 135 -0.66 -3.69 21.63
CA VAL A 135 0.44 -4.21 20.80
C VAL A 135 0.60 -3.35 19.55
N LEU A 136 -0.46 -2.79 18.99
CA LEU A 136 -0.40 -1.95 17.79
C LEU A 136 0.02 -0.50 18.05
N ASN A 137 -0.17 0.01 19.27
CA ASN A 137 0.09 1.41 19.61
C ASN A 137 1.16 1.56 20.70
N GLY A 138 2.14 2.44 20.46
CA GLY A 138 3.15 2.81 21.44
C GLY A 138 4.57 2.91 20.86
N PRO A 139 5.59 3.04 21.72
CA PRO A 139 6.97 3.18 21.28
C PRO A 139 7.41 2.00 20.40
N ALA A 140 8.14 2.32 19.34
CA ALA A 140 8.71 1.35 18.41
C ALA A 140 10.17 1.69 18.13
N LEU A 141 10.98 0.65 17.97
CA LEU A 141 12.37 0.77 17.53
C LEU A 141 12.44 0.61 16.01
N LEU A 142 12.98 1.60 15.32
CA LEU A 142 13.35 1.47 13.91
C LEU A 142 14.77 0.92 13.82
N VAL A 143 14.93 -0.24 13.17
CA VAL A 143 16.22 -0.90 12.96
C VAL A 143 16.55 -0.92 11.48
N ASP A 144 17.73 -0.41 11.11
CA ASP A 144 18.23 -0.49 9.74
C ASP A 144 19.01 -1.78 9.54
N VAL A 145 18.56 -2.61 8.62
CA VAL A 145 19.08 -3.96 8.38
C VAL A 145 20.20 -3.91 7.33
N PRO A 146 21.31 -4.67 7.49
CA PRO A 146 22.32 -4.82 6.45
C PRO A 146 21.72 -5.20 5.10
N ARG A 147 22.25 -4.61 4.01
CA ARG A 147 21.61 -4.65 2.68
C ARG A 147 21.84 -5.93 1.89
N ASP A 148 22.74 -6.77 2.34
CA ASP A 148 23.21 -7.99 1.68
C ASP A 148 22.59 -9.27 2.25
N THR A 149 21.61 -9.17 3.16
CA THR A 149 21.11 -10.34 3.88
C THR A 149 19.58 -10.37 4.07
N ASN A 150 19.06 -11.59 4.19
CA ASN A 150 17.72 -11.84 4.74
C ASN A 150 17.74 -11.70 6.26
N LEU A 151 16.56 -11.63 6.87
CA LEU A 151 16.43 -11.54 8.33
C LEU A 151 16.60 -12.95 8.93
N THR A 152 17.84 -13.45 8.93
CA THR A 152 18.27 -14.73 9.51
C THR A 152 18.54 -14.64 11.01
N ALA A 153 18.74 -15.76 11.70
CA ALA A 153 19.10 -15.75 13.12
C ALA A 153 20.41 -15.00 13.37
N GLU A 154 21.40 -15.15 12.48
CA GLU A 154 22.67 -14.42 12.56
C GLU A 154 22.46 -12.92 12.38
N ALA A 155 21.66 -12.52 11.38
CA ALA A 155 21.30 -11.12 11.18
C ALA A 155 20.62 -10.56 12.44
N MET A 156 19.59 -11.24 12.96
CA MET A 156 18.87 -10.78 14.15
C MET A 156 19.76 -10.64 15.38
N LYS A 157 20.66 -11.61 15.60
CA LYS A 157 21.65 -11.54 16.67
C LYS A 157 22.57 -10.31 16.54
N SER A 158 23.04 -10.02 15.33
CA SER A 158 23.94 -8.88 15.06
C SER A 158 23.29 -7.51 15.24
N LEU A 159 21.96 -7.42 15.15
CA LEU A 159 21.23 -6.15 15.32
C LEU A 159 21.22 -5.66 16.78
N ASN A 160 21.59 -6.52 17.75
CA ASN A 160 21.72 -6.18 19.16
C ASN A 160 20.51 -5.41 19.71
N ILE A 161 19.30 -5.86 19.37
CA ILE A 161 18.05 -5.22 19.80
C ILE A 161 17.97 -5.25 21.34
N PRO A 162 17.78 -4.12 22.03
CA PRO A 162 17.68 -4.08 23.48
C PRO A 162 16.51 -4.91 24.02
N GLN A 163 16.69 -5.54 25.19
CA GLN A 163 15.61 -6.18 25.93
C GLN A 163 14.54 -5.16 26.34
N GLY A 164 13.29 -5.61 26.49
CA GLY A 164 12.14 -4.75 26.79
C GLY A 164 11.54 -4.03 25.58
N VAL A 165 12.15 -4.09 24.39
CA VAL A 165 11.56 -3.55 23.16
C VAL A 165 10.37 -4.42 22.72
N ARG A 166 9.19 -3.82 22.67
CA ARG A 166 7.93 -4.51 22.33
C ARG A 166 7.58 -4.47 20.85
N ARG A 167 8.06 -3.45 20.12
CA ARG A 167 7.76 -3.22 18.69
C ARG A 167 9.01 -2.87 17.92
N VAL A 168 9.19 -3.52 16.78
CA VAL A 168 10.32 -3.23 15.89
C VAL A 168 9.82 -3.03 14.47
N LEU A 169 10.32 -1.97 13.84
CA LEU A 169 10.22 -1.74 12.40
C LEU A 169 11.57 -2.01 11.77
N PHE A 170 11.64 -2.96 10.84
CA PHE A 170 12.86 -3.27 10.10
C PHE A 170 12.87 -2.53 8.77
N ARG A 171 13.81 -1.59 8.60
CA ARG A 171 14.11 -1.01 7.29
C ARG A 171 15.10 -1.92 6.56
N THR A 172 14.69 -2.44 5.41
CA THR A 172 15.49 -3.39 4.62
C THR A 172 15.85 -2.82 3.25
N LEU A 173 16.67 -3.56 2.49
CA LEU A 173 16.98 -3.25 1.09
C LEU A 173 15.73 -3.08 0.22
N ASN A 174 14.61 -3.69 0.62
CA ASN A 174 13.36 -3.55 -0.12
C ASN A 174 13.00 -2.06 -0.29
N THR A 175 13.18 -1.22 0.76
CA THR A 175 12.78 0.22 0.74
C THR A 175 13.62 0.96 -0.29
N ASP A 176 14.93 0.70 -0.28
CA ASP A 176 15.87 1.33 -1.19
C ASP A 176 15.62 0.89 -2.64
N ARG A 177 15.17 -0.37 -2.84
CA ARG A 177 14.73 -0.92 -4.14
C ARG A 177 13.34 -0.46 -4.57
N LYS A 178 12.63 0.29 -3.73
CA LYS A 178 11.29 0.83 -4.01
C LYS A 178 10.30 -0.24 -4.48
N LEU A 179 10.30 -1.42 -3.84
CA LEU A 179 9.52 -2.55 -4.33
C LEU A 179 8.01 -2.25 -4.45
N MET A 180 7.45 -1.46 -3.54
CA MET A 180 6.04 -1.05 -3.59
C MET A 180 5.69 0.02 -4.63
N PHE A 181 6.69 0.49 -5.37
CA PHE A 181 6.53 1.38 -6.52
C PHE A 181 6.64 0.62 -7.85
N LYS A 182 6.84 -0.70 -7.81
CA LYS A 182 6.86 -1.56 -8.99
C LYS A 182 5.48 -2.15 -9.23
N LYS A 183 5.13 -2.34 -10.49
CA LYS A 183 3.91 -3.05 -10.88
C LYS A 183 3.97 -4.54 -10.61
N GLN A 184 5.07 -5.17 -11.01
CA GLN A 184 5.27 -6.60 -10.82
C GLN A 184 5.73 -6.90 -9.41
N PHE A 185 5.23 -8.00 -8.85
CA PHE A 185 5.73 -8.55 -7.61
C PHE A 185 7.18 -9.00 -7.76
N ASP A 186 8.03 -8.57 -6.82
CA ASP A 186 9.46 -8.89 -6.82
C ASP A 186 9.74 -9.99 -5.77
N THR A 187 9.85 -11.23 -6.23
CA THR A 187 10.07 -12.42 -5.38
C THR A 187 11.43 -12.40 -4.65
N SER A 188 12.37 -11.56 -5.07
CA SER A 188 13.69 -11.43 -4.45
C SER A 188 13.72 -10.45 -3.27
N TYR A 189 12.57 -10.21 -2.65
CA TYR A 189 12.45 -9.34 -1.48
C TYR A 189 13.18 -9.92 -0.27
N VAL A 190 13.63 -9.04 0.62
CA VAL A 190 14.20 -9.36 1.93
C VAL A 190 13.08 -9.82 2.87
N GLY A 191 13.12 -11.10 3.24
CA GLY A 191 12.18 -11.80 4.12
C GLY A 191 12.80 -12.17 5.47
N PHE A 192 11.96 -12.61 6.42
CA PHE A 192 12.45 -13.43 7.53
C PHE A 192 12.69 -14.82 7.00
N THR A 193 13.75 -15.46 7.48
CA THR A 193 13.83 -16.92 7.41
C THR A 193 13.21 -17.49 8.68
N LYS A 194 12.88 -18.79 8.65
CA LYS A 194 12.29 -19.49 9.79
C LYS A 194 13.15 -19.35 11.06
N ASP A 195 14.47 -19.49 10.94
CA ASP A 195 15.41 -19.35 12.05
C ASP A 195 15.50 -17.91 12.57
N GLY A 196 15.39 -16.90 11.69
CA GLY A 196 15.37 -15.51 12.13
C GLY A 196 14.11 -15.14 12.90
N ALA A 197 12.94 -15.61 12.44
CA ALA A 197 11.69 -15.45 13.17
C ALA A 197 11.75 -16.17 14.53
N GLN A 198 12.24 -17.41 14.56
CA GLN A 198 12.39 -18.16 15.80
C GLN A 198 13.36 -17.48 16.78
N TRP A 199 14.46 -16.92 16.27
CA TRP A 199 15.43 -16.21 17.11
C TRP A 199 14.77 -15.04 17.86
N LEU A 200 13.90 -14.26 17.19
CA LEU A 200 13.17 -13.17 17.85
C LEU A 200 12.26 -13.69 18.96
N VAL A 201 11.53 -14.77 18.71
CA VAL A 201 10.64 -15.40 19.71
C VAL A 201 11.42 -15.86 20.94
N ASP A 202 12.59 -16.46 20.73
CA ASP A 202 13.36 -17.09 21.81
C ASP A 202 14.21 -16.09 22.62
N ASN A 203 14.60 -14.95 22.04
CA ASN A 203 15.65 -14.08 22.59
C ASN A 203 15.19 -12.65 22.89
N THR A 204 13.92 -12.30 22.65
CA THR A 204 13.44 -10.92 22.80
C THR A 204 12.03 -10.83 23.40
N ASP A 205 11.67 -9.64 23.87
CA ASP A 205 10.31 -9.33 24.35
C ASP A 205 9.37 -8.82 23.25
N ILE A 206 9.76 -8.92 21.98
CA ILE A 206 9.04 -8.34 20.85
C ILE A 206 7.67 -9.00 20.70
N LYS A 207 6.63 -8.19 20.51
CA LYS A 207 5.24 -8.61 20.24
C LYS A 207 4.72 -8.10 18.90
N PHE A 208 5.39 -7.14 18.30
CA PHE A 208 5.06 -6.60 16.99
C PHE A 208 6.31 -6.47 16.14
N VAL A 209 6.21 -6.98 14.91
CA VAL A 209 7.23 -6.83 13.89
C VAL A 209 6.58 -6.22 12.67
N GLY A 210 7.02 -5.03 12.29
CA GLY A 210 6.74 -4.45 10.99
C GLY A 210 8.00 -4.46 10.14
N LYS A 211 7.84 -4.64 8.83
CA LYS A 211 8.90 -4.31 7.88
C LYS A 211 8.49 -3.01 7.22
N LEU A 212 9.43 -2.07 7.11
CA LEU A 212 9.26 -0.91 6.23
C LEU A 212 9.38 -1.43 4.80
N LEU A 213 8.24 -1.96 4.41
CA LEU A 213 7.61 -2.28 3.15
C LEU A 213 6.55 -3.34 3.45
N GLY A 214 5.29 -2.90 3.37
CA GLY A 214 4.17 -3.81 3.21
C GLY A 214 4.31 -4.44 1.83
N LEU A 215 4.97 -5.58 1.75
CA LEU A 215 4.67 -6.50 0.66
C LEU A 215 3.24 -6.96 0.88
N ASN A 216 2.48 -7.20 -0.18
CA ASN A 216 1.27 -8.00 -0.14
C ASN A 216 1.63 -9.47 0.17
N ASN A 217 2.46 -9.72 1.17
CA ASN A 217 2.93 -11.04 1.50
C ASN A 217 1.97 -11.61 2.52
N THR A 218 1.50 -12.82 2.26
CA THR A 218 0.76 -13.63 3.23
C THR A 218 1.67 -14.18 4.33
N SER A 219 2.88 -13.64 4.46
CA SER A 219 3.93 -14.13 5.34
C SER A 219 4.99 -13.06 5.61
N ILE A 220 5.64 -13.17 6.75
CA ILE A 220 6.85 -12.39 7.05
C ILE A 220 8.11 -13.08 6.49
N GLY A 221 7.99 -14.20 5.79
CA GLY A 221 9.09 -14.99 5.19
C GLY A 221 8.57 -15.98 4.13
N PRO A 222 9.40 -16.84 3.52
CA PRO A 222 8.91 -18.09 2.94
C PRO A 222 8.41 -19.05 4.04
#